data_AF-A0A4Q7ZCQ3-F1
#
_entry.id   AF-A0A4Q7ZCQ3-F1
#
_cell.length_a   1.000
_cell.length_b   1.000
_cell.length_c   1.000
_cell.angle_alpha   90.00
_cell.angle_beta   90.00
_cell.angle_gamma   90.00
#
_symmetry.space_group_name_H-M   'P 1'
#
loop_
_entity.id
_entity.type
_entity.pdbx_description
1 polymer ?
#
loop_
_entity_poly.entity_id
_entity_poly.type
_entity_poly.pdbx_seq_one_letter_code
_entity_poly.pdbx_strand_id
1 'polypeptide(L)' 'MPELISPTTRLHDAWLAARDEWGRGVHQDGSGLHAEDDVDSPAGFAAWVDRLRRSADPAVEPEPGRVHCT' A
#
# COMPACT_ATOMS: atom_id res chain seq x y z
N MET A 1 -10.91 5.18 20.51
CA MET A 1 -10.58 4.93 19.10
C MET A 1 -9.17 4.36 19.03
N PRO A 2 -8.89 3.35 18.19
CA PRO A 2 -7.54 2.85 18.02
C PRO A 2 -6.64 3.95 17.44
N GLU A 3 -5.38 3.95 17.86
CA GLU A 3 -4.34 4.80 17.26
C GLU A 3 -3.88 4.15 15.95
N LEU A 4 -3.89 4.91 14.86
CA LEU A 4 -3.41 4.46 13.56
C LEU A 4 -1.90 4.70 13.47
N ILE A 5 -1.19 3.79 12.80
CA ILE A 5 0.23 3.92 12.51
C ILE A 5 0.44 4.24 11.02
N SER A 6 1.55 4.89 10.69
CA SER A 6 1.95 5.07 9.30
C SER A 6 2.18 3.72 8.61
N PRO A 7 1.92 3.60 7.29
CA PRO A 7 2.25 2.40 6.52
C PRO A 7 3.68 1.95 6.80
N THR A 8 3.90 0.65 7.04
CA THR A 8 5.21 0.14 7.47
C THR A 8 5.48 -1.27 6.97
N THR A 9 6.74 -1.52 6.61
CA THR A 9 7.21 -2.83 6.14
C THR A 9 7.10 -3.93 7.20
N ARG A 10 7.01 -3.55 8.49
CA ARG A 10 6.85 -4.48 9.61
C ARG A 10 5.56 -5.30 9.56
N LEU A 11 4.59 -4.89 8.75
CA LEU A 11 3.29 -5.56 8.61
C LEU A 11 3.23 -6.52 7.43
N HIS A 12 4.35 -6.81 6.73
CA HIS A 12 4.33 -7.60 5.49
C HIS A 12 3.62 -8.96 5.65
N ASP A 13 3.99 -9.76 6.64
CA ASP A 13 3.38 -11.08 6.87
C ASP A 13 1.88 -10.98 7.19
N ALA A 14 1.50 -10.03 8.06
CA ALA A 14 0.10 -9.81 8.44
C ALA A 14 -0.74 -9.32 7.25
N TRP A 15 -0.14 -8.47 6.40
CA TRP A 15 -0.77 -7.97 5.18
C TRP A 15 -0.98 -9.10 4.17
N LEU A 16 0.00 -10.00 3.99
CA LEU A 16 -0.16 -11.17 3.12
C LEU A 16 -1.28 -12.10 3.59
N ALA A 17 -1.36 -12.37 4.90
CA ALA A 17 -2.43 -13.17 5.47
C ALA A 17 -3.81 -12.53 5.18
N ALA A 18 -3.96 -11.23 5.44
CA ALA A 18 -5.19 -10.50 5.16
C ALA A 18 -5.52 -10.45 3.65
N ARG A 19 -4.52 -10.30 2.78
CA ARG A 19 -4.71 -10.33 1.32
C ARG A 19 -5.22 -11.69 0.87
N ASP A 20 -4.64 -12.77 1.40
CA ASP A 20 -4.98 -14.13 1.01
C ASP A 20 -6.41 -14.52 1.43
N GLU A 21 -7.01 -13.87 2.43
CA GLU A 21 -8.44 -14.01 2.78
C GLU A 21 -9.38 -13.57 1.64
N TRP A 22 -8.96 -12.60 0.82
CA TRP A 22 -9.71 -12.15 -0.36
C TRP A 22 -9.47 -13.06 -1.58
N GLY A 23 -8.35 -13.79 -1.59
CA GLY A 23 -7.87 -14.57 -2.72
C GLY A 23 -6.78 -13.86 -3.52
N ARG A 24 -5.80 -14.64 -3.98
CA ARG A 24 -4.66 -14.12 -4.77
C ARG A 24 -5.13 -13.66 -6.16
N GLY A 25 -4.67 -12.48 -6.56
CA GLY A 25 -5.03 -11.87 -7.85
C GLY A 25 -6.41 -11.20 -7.89
N VAL A 26 -7.15 -11.20 -6.76
CA VAL A 26 -8.41 -10.47 -6.65
C VAL A 26 -8.14 -8.98 -6.49
N HIS A 27 -8.85 -8.15 -7.26
CA HIS A 27 -8.78 -6.70 -7.12
C HIS A 27 -9.35 -6.28 -5.75
N GLN A 28 -8.56 -5.52 -5.00
CA GLN A 28 -8.98 -4.97 -3.71
C GLN A 28 -9.14 -3.46 -3.85
N ASP A 29 -10.40 -3.01 -3.89
CA ASP A 29 -10.74 -1.59 -3.98
C ASP A 29 -10.09 -0.81 -2.83
N GLY A 30 -9.50 0.34 -3.16
CA GLY A 30 -8.87 1.22 -2.17
C GLY A 30 -7.54 0.71 -1.59
N SER A 31 -7.03 -0.44 -2.01
CA SER A 31 -5.72 -0.95 -1.55
C SER A 31 -4.55 -0.08 -2.00
N GLY A 32 -4.67 0.63 -3.12
CA GLY A 32 -3.53 1.32 -3.76
C GLY A 32 -2.50 0.34 -4.37
N LEU A 33 -2.87 -0.94 -4.50
CA LEU A 33 -2.08 -1.95 -5.20
C LEU A 33 -2.29 -1.82 -6.72
N HIS A 34 -1.20 -1.84 -7.47
CA HIS A 34 -1.20 -1.87 -8.93
C HIS A 34 -0.90 -3.30 -9.41
N ALA A 35 -1.22 -3.60 -10.68
CA ALA A 35 -1.04 -4.95 -11.23
C ALA A 35 0.44 -5.38 -11.30
N GLU A 36 1.35 -4.40 -11.35
CA GLU A 36 2.79 -4.59 -11.47
C GLU A 36 3.51 -4.70 -10.12
N ASP A 37 2.80 -4.51 -9.00
CA ASP A 37 3.41 -4.54 -7.67
C ASP A 37 3.66 -5.98 -7.20
N ASP A 38 4.92 -6.31 -6.95
CA ASP A 38 5.33 -7.57 -6.32
C ASP A 38 5.35 -7.44 -4.79
N VAL A 39 4.17 -7.40 -4.19
CA VAL A 39 4.01 -7.36 -2.73
C VAL A 39 4.23 -8.71 -2.04
N ASP A 40 4.46 -9.79 -2.79
CA ASP A 40 4.87 -11.07 -2.21
C ASP A 40 6.36 -11.04 -1.80
N SER A 41 7.21 -10.30 -2.51
CA SER A 41 8.60 -10.10 -2.08
C SER A 41 8.73 -8.97 -1.05
N PRO A 42 9.65 -9.09 -0.07
CA PRO A 42 9.91 -8.01 0.88
C PRO A 42 10.32 -6.68 0.23
N ALA A 43 11.06 -6.75 -0.89
CA ALA A 43 11.52 -5.58 -1.61
C ALA A 43 10.38 -4.86 -2.33
N GLY A 44 9.51 -5.59 -3.03
CA GLY A 44 8.36 -4.98 -3.69
C GLY A 44 7.31 -4.48 -2.69
N PHE A 45 7.10 -5.18 -1.57
CA PHE A 45 6.30 -4.66 -0.45
C PHE A 45 6.84 -3.34 0.10
N ALA A 46 8.17 -3.24 0.29
CA ALA A 46 8.80 -1.99 0.72
C ALA A 46 8.63 -0.85 -0.29
N ALA A 47 8.75 -1.14 -1.58
CA ALA A 47 8.54 -0.15 -2.65
C ALA A 47 7.09 0.35 -2.68
N TRP A 48 6.12 -0.56 -2.49
CA TRP A 48 4.71 -0.23 -2.39
C TRP A 48 4.40 0.65 -1.16
N VAL A 49 4.93 0.29 0.02
CA VAL A 49 4.79 1.10 1.25
C VAL A 49 5.40 2.49 1.08
N ASP A 50 6.58 2.60 0.44
CA ASP A 50 7.20 3.90 0.16
C ASP A 50 6.33 4.76 -0.77
N ARG A 51 5.74 4.14 -1.81
CA ARG A 51 4.81 4.84 -2.69
C ARG A 51 3.59 5.38 -1.94
N LEU A 52 2.98 4.57 -1.07
CA LEU A 52 1.84 5.01 -0.24
C LEU A 52 2.22 6.22 0.63
N ARG A 53 3.40 6.19 1.26
CA ARG A 53 3.90 7.31 2.07
C ARG A 53 4.09 8.58 1.24
N ARG A 54 4.67 8.46 0.04
CA ARG A 54 4.85 9.61 -0.87
C ARG A 54 3.53 10.16 -1.37
N SER A 55 2.54 9.30 -1.66
CA SER A 55 1.21 9.75 -2.07
C SER A 55 0.45 10.47 -0.96
N ALA A 56 0.75 10.17 0.31
CA ALA A 56 0.17 10.85 1.47
C ALA A 56 0.89 12.15 1.86
N ASP A 57 2.14 12.34 1.43
CA ASP A 57 2.94 13.51 1.78
C ASP A 57 2.45 14.76 1.02
N PRO A 58 1.91 15.78 1.72
CA PRO A 58 1.40 17.00 1.07
C PRO A 58 2.49 17.87 0.44
N ALA A 59 3.77 17.60 0.71
CA ALA A 59 4.88 18.30 0.08
C ALA A 59 5.25 17.71 -1.31
N VAL A 60 4.76 16.51 -1.64
CA VAL A 60 5.00 15.85 -2.93
C VAL A 60 3.90 16.25 -3.90
N GLU A 61 4.21 16.66 -5.13
CA GLU A 61 3.15 16.92 -6.10
C GLU A 61 2.46 15.60 -6.51
N PRO A 62 1.13 15.48 -6.42
CA PRO A 62 0.44 14.26 -6.83
C PRO A 62 0.54 14.05 -8.34
N GLU A 63 0.50 12.78 -8.78
CA GLU A 63 0.44 12.46 -10.20
C GLU A 63 -0.76 13.16 -10.87
N PRO A 64 -0.64 13.58 -12.15
CA PRO A 64 -1.73 14.21 -12.86
C PRO A 64 -3.03 13.42 -12.77
N GLY A 65 -4.10 14.05 -12.31
CA GLY A 65 -5.42 13.42 -12.13
C GLY A 65 -5.60 12.66 -10.82
N ARG A 66 -4.64 12.69 -9.89
CA ARG A 66 -4.77 12.15 -8.54
C ARG A 66 -4.82 13.24 -7.48
N VAL A 67 -5.35 12.88 -6.32
CA VAL A 67 -5.27 13.66 -5.08
C VAL A 67 -4.44 12.89 -4.06
N HIS A 68 -3.96 13.58 -3.04
CA HIS A 68 -3.27 12.95 -1.92
C HIS A 68 -4.12 11.88 -1.24
N CYS A 69 -3.47 10.81 -0.81
CA CYS A 69 -4.07 9.81 0.07
C CYS A 69 -4.05 10.35 1.50
N THR A 70 -5.09 11.08 1.91
CA THR A 70 -5.28 11.66 3.26
C THR A 70 -6.24 10.88 4.11
#